data_AF-A0A511DLD3-F1
#
_entry.id   AF-A0A511DLD3-F1
#
_cell.length_a   1.000
_cell.length_b   1.000
_cell.length_c   1.000
_cell.angle_alpha   90.00
_cell.angle_beta   90.00
_cell.angle_gamma   90.00
#
_symmetry.space_group_name_H-M   'P 1'
#
loop_
_entity.id
_entity.type
_entity.pdbx_description
1 polymer ?
#
loop_
_entity_poly.entity_id
_entity_poly.type
_entity_poly.pdbx_seq_one_letter_code
_entity_poly.pdbx_strand_id
1 'polypeptide(L)'
;MHVAVRVHTICRNRPPGDEVGLTIPIMLNNVPARFAETAAGMAIDRENVLKVGAVLTGEAQRLRKVLEDNDWVRMGRCGGDPVSEDAEAAFNERAVLLFAAYEREVIDLENLAYAVAEAARAYGIAEADIATAFDE
;
A
#
# COMPACT_ATOMS: atom_id res chain seq x y z
N MET A 1 5.87 18.28 37.96
CA MET A 1 5.44 17.09 38.71
C MET A 1 5.77 15.88 37.86
N HIS A 2 6.93 15.26 38.08
CA HIS A 2 7.39 14.09 37.31
C HIS A 2 6.97 12.83 38.08
N VAL A 3 6.24 11.93 37.43
CA VAL A 3 5.99 10.57 37.93
C VAL A 3 6.65 9.60 36.97
N ALA A 4 7.63 8.88 37.50
CA ALA A 4 8.30 7.76 36.87
C ALA A 4 7.37 6.54 36.85
N VAL A 5 7.36 5.80 35.74
CA VAL A 5 6.84 4.43 35.71
C VAL A 5 8.02 3.50 35.44
N ARG A 6 8.31 2.66 36.44
CA ARG A 6 9.23 1.53 36.37
C ARG A 6 8.47 0.36 35.74
N VAL A 7 9.02 -0.25 34.70
CA VAL A 7 8.64 -1.63 34.30
C VAL A 7 9.89 -2.48 34.23
N HIS A 8 9.71 -3.69 34.72
CA HIS A 8 10.67 -4.65 35.24
C HIS A 8 11.53 -5.32 34.16
N THR A 9 12.74 -5.69 34.53
CA THR A 9 13.72 -6.45 33.73
C THR A 9 13.27 -7.91 33.60
N ILE A 10 13.21 -8.44 32.37
CA ILE A 10 13.24 -9.89 32.11
C ILE A 10 14.38 -10.18 31.11
N CYS A 11 15.42 -10.76 31.70
CA CYS A 11 16.31 -11.82 31.19
C CYS A 11 17.01 -11.67 29.83
N ARG A 12 18.33 -11.46 29.94
CA ARG A 12 19.39 -11.90 29.02
C ARG A 12 19.25 -13.40 28.70
N ASN A 13 19.48 -13.79 27.44
CA ASN A 13 20.43 -14.85 27.06
C ASN A 13 20.54 -14.95 25.52
N ARG A 14 21.77 -14.76 25.02
CA ARG A 14 22.21 -15.23 23.69
C ARG A 14 23.22 -16.35 23.93
N PRO A 15 23.13 -17.46 23.19
CA PRO A 15 24.34 -18.01 22.60
C PRO A 15 24.15 -18.37 21.11
N PRO A 16 25.25 -18.70 20.41
CA PRO A 16 25.44 -18.46 18.98
C PRO A 16 25.07 -19.67 18.13
N GLY A 17 24.44 -19.42 17.00
CA GLY A 17 24.17 -20.43 15.97
C GLY A 17 23.89 -19.69 14.68
N ASP A 18 24.70 -20.01 13.67
CA ASP A 18 24.56 -19.60 12.28
C ASP A 18 23.10 -19.65 11.83
N GLU A 19 22.55 -18.52 11.38
CA GLU A 19 21.87 -18.34 10.09
C GLU A 19 21.77 -16.82 9.89
N VAL A 20 22.65 -16.26 9.05
CA VAL A 20 22.50 -14.87 8.61
C VAL A 20 21.41 -14.84 7.55
N GLY A 21 20.16 -15.10 7.96
CA GLY A 21 19.01 -14.62 7.24
C GLY A 21 18.97 -13.11 7.46
N LEU A 22 19.49 -12.33 6.51
CA LEU A 22 19.25 -10.88 6.49
C LEU A 22 17.73 -10.71 6.39
N THR A 23 17.05 -10.53 7.52
CA THR A 23 15.70 -9.96 7.55
C THR A 23 15.90 -8.47 7.75
N ILE A 24 15.82 -7.69 6.66
CA ILE A 24 15.83 -6.24 6.74
C ILE A 24 14.38 -5.84 7.03
N PRO A 25 14.04 -5.37 8.24
CA PRO A 25 12.67 -4.97 8.54
C PRO A 25 12.33 -3.74 7.67
N ILE A 26 11.54 -3.94 6.61
CA ILE A 26 10.90 -2.83 5.91
C ILE A 26 9.81 -2.32 6.84
N MET A 27 10.17 -1.35 7.68
CA MET A 27 9.20 -0.61 8.47
C MET A 27 8.45 0.30 7.51
N LEU A 28 7.27 -0.15 7.07
CA LEU A 28 6.38 0.60 6.20
C LEU A 28 5.76 1.77 7.00
N ASN A 29 6.54 2.83 7.24
CA ASN A 29 6.20 3.92 8.16
C ASN A 29 5.08 4.85 7.68
N ASN A 30 4.56 4.67 6.46
CA ASN A 30 3.50 5.50 5.86
C ASN A 30 2.33 4.67 5.31
N VAL A 31 2.02 3.55 5.96
CA VAL A 31 0.90 2.71 5.56
C VAL A 31 -0.40 3.35 6.06
N PRO A 32 -1.40 3.60 5.19
CA PRO A 32 -2.73 4.03 5.62
C PRO A 32 -3.24 3.08 6.71
N ALA A 33 -3.78 3.62 7.81
CA ALA A 33 -4.09 2.87 9.03
C ALA A 33 -4.85 1.54 8.81
N ARG A 34 -5.66 1.45 7.75
CA ARG A 34 -6.40 0.24 7.34
C ARG A 34 -5.53 -0.95 6.92
N PHE A 35 -4.32 -0.71 6.45
CA PHE A 35 -3.36 -1.78 6.15
C PHE A 35 -2.44 -2.06 7.35
N ALA A 36 -2.32 -1.13 8.30
CA ALA A 36 -1.52 -1.32 9.52
C ALA A 36 -2.11 -2.40 10.45
N GLU A 37 -3.44 -2.54 10.48
CA GLU A 37 -4.13 -3.59 11.28
C GLU A 37 -3.84 -5.00 10.75
N THR A 38 -3.71 -5.18 9.42
CA THR A 38 -3.37 -6.47 8.79
C THR A 38 -1.86 -6.68 8.65
N ALA A 39 -1.08 -5.60 8.53
CA ALA A 39 0.38 -5.63 8.44
C ALA A 39 1.08 -5.78 9.79
N ALA A 40 0.36 -5.64 10.91
CA ALA A 40 0.85 -5.89 12.26
C ALA A 40 1.19 -7.38 12.46
N GLY A 41 2.32 -7.81 11.90
CA GLY A 41 2.85 -9.17 12.00
C GLY A 41 3.43 -9.74 10.70
N MET A 42 3.24 -9.08 9.55
CA MET A 42 3.77 -9.56 8.28
C MET A 42 5.14 -8.93 7.99
N ALA A 43 6.21 -9.62 8.40
CA ALA A 43 7.56 -9.21 8.02
C ALA A 43 7.78 -9.52 6.53
N ILE A 44 8.20 -8.50 5.77
CA ILE A 44 8.65 -8.72 4.39
C ILE A 44 10.10 -9.21 4.45
N ASP A 45 10.30 -10.45 4.04
CA ASP A 45 11.59 -11.14 4.04
C ASP A 45 11.95 -11.59 2.63
N ARG A 46 13.14 -12.17 2.48
CA ARG A 46 13.64 -12.63 1.19
C ARG A 46 12.74 -13.66 0.49
N GLU A 47 11.97 -14.44 1.25
CA GLU A 47 11.15 -15.53 0.72
C GLU A 47 9.80 -15.03 0.19
N ASN A 48 9.31 -13.91 0.71
CA ASN A 48 8.00 -13.35 0.36
C ASN A 48 8.05 -12.01 -0.40
N VAL A 49 9.20 -11.32 -0.44
CA VAL A 49 9.35 -9.98 -1.03
C VAL A 49 8.82 -9.87 -2.46
N LEU A 50 9.09 -10.87 -3.32
CA LEU A 50 8.62 -10.86 -4.70
C LEU A 50 7.09 -11.01 -4.79
N LYS A 51 6.51 -11.87 -3.95
CA LYS A 51 5.05 -12.08 -3.92
C LYS A 51 4.32 -10.83 -3.42
N VAL A 52 4.86 -10.18 -2.40
CA VAL A 52 4.29 -8.93 -1.87
C VAL A 52 4.38 -7.83 -2.92
N GLY A 53 5.53 -7.72 -3.61
CA GLY A 53 5.72 -6.79 -4.71
C GLY A 53 4.69 -7.01 -5.82
N ALA A 54 4.56 -8.24 -6.32
CA ALA A 54 3.59 -8.61 -7.36
C ALA A 54 2.16 -8.21 -6.99
N VAL A 55 1.72 -8.47 -5.74
CA VAL A 55 0.38 -8.10 -5.28
C VAL A 55 0.17 -6.58 -5.28
N LEU A 56 1.15 -5.81 -4.83
CA LEU A 56 1.06 -4.35 -4.81
C LEU A 56 1.00 -3.77 -6.22
N THR A 57 1.86 -4.25 -7.12
CA THR A 57 1.90 -3.78 -8.51
C THR A 57 0.62 -4.16 -9.25
N GLY A 58 0.14 -5.40 -9.09
CA GLY A 58 -1.11 -5.86 -9.70
C GLY A 58 -2.32 -5.07 -9.22
N GLU A 59 -2.39 -4.73 -7.93
CA GLU A 59 -3.48 -3.90 -7.40
C GLU A 59 -3.42 -2.45 -7.91
N ALA A 60 -2.21 -1.86 -7.96
CA ALA A 60 -2.02 -0.53 -8.54
C ALA A 60 -2.47 -0.48 -10.00
N GLN A 61 -2.08 -1.47 -10.81
CA GLN A 61 -2.48 -1.58 -12.22
C GLN A 61 -4.00 -1.78 -12.36
N ARG A 62 -4.60 -2.64 -11.53
CA ARG A 62 -6.05 -2.87 -11.54
C ARG A 62 -6.82 -1.59 -11.23
N LEU A 63 -6.42 -0.85 -10.20
CA LEU A 63 -7.06 0.41 -9.83
C LEU A 63 -6.82 1.51 -10.88
N ARG A 64 -5.59 1.64 -11.40
CA ARG A 64 -5.25 2.55 -12.49
C ARG A 64 -6.16 2.32 -13.69
N LYS A 65 -6.32 1.06 -14.10
CA LYS A 65 -7.22 0.69 -15.21
C LYS A 65 -8.67 1.10 -14.95
N VAL A 66 -9.18 0.87 -13.75
CA VAL A 66 -10.55 1.29 -13.39
C VAL A 66 -10.69 2.81 -13.46
N LEU A 67 -9.70 3.57 -13.02
CA LEU A 67 -9.71 5.02 -13.12
C LEU A 67 -9.69 5.49 -14.58
N GLU A 68 -8.79 4.96 -15.40
CA GLU A 68 -8.70 5.26 -16.82
C GLU A 68 -10.00 4.95 -17.58
N ASP A 69 -10.60 3.79 -17.30
CA ASP A 69 -11.87 3.38 -17.92
C ASP A 69 -13.05 4.30 -17.51
N ASN A 70 -12.91 5.12 -16.46
CA ASN A 70 -14.00 5.93 -15.88
C ASN A 70 -13.74 7.45 -15.78
N ASP A 71 -12.58 7.97 -16.22
CA ASP A 71 -12.16 9.39 -16.04
C ASP A 71 -13.20 10.42 -16.54
N TRP A 72 -13.89 10.09 -17.63
CA TRP A 72 -14.85 10.98 -18.30
C TRP A 72 -16.31 10.74 -17.89
N VAL A 73 -16.57 9.77 -17.01
CA VAL A 73 -17.95 9.47 -16.59
C VAL A 73 -18.47 10.63 -15.76
N ARG A 74 -19.57 11.21 -16.21
CA ARG A 74 -20.32 12.25 -15.50
C ARG A 74 -21.75 11.81 -15.36
N MET A 75 -22.32 12.11 -14.21
CA MET A 75 -23.73 11.93 -13.95
C MET A 75 -24.49 13.04 -14.69
N GLY A 76 -25.55 12.69 -15.39
CA GLY A 76 -26.51 13.65 -15.94
C GLY A 76 -27.82 13.58 -15.18
N ARG A 77 -28.63 14.64 -15.19
CA ARG A 77 -29.91 14.76 -14.47
C ARG A 77 -30.62 13.44 -14.16
N CYS A 78 -30.89 13.23 -12.87
CA CYS A 78 -31.65 12.10 -12.34
C CYS A 78 -33.17 12.21 -12.58
N GLY A 79 -33.58 12.76 -13.72
CA GLY A 79 -34.97 13.03 -14.05
C GLY A 79 -35.23 14.49 -14.43
N GLY A 80 -36.51 14.88 -14.36
CA GLY A 80 -36.98 16.23 -14.69
C GLY A 80 -37.53 17.00 -13.50
N ASP A 81 -37.35 16.49 -12.28
CA ASP A 81 -37.80 17.18 -11.08
C ASP A 81 -36.86 18.36 -10.74
N PRO A 82 -37.32 19.35 -9.96
CA PRO A 82 -36.54 20.54 -9.65
C PRO A 82 -35.21 20.26 -8.93
N VAL A 83 -35.06 19.12 -8.25
CA VAL A 83 -33.85 18.77 -7.48
C VAL A 83 -32.82 18.06 -8.37
N SER A 84 -33.21 17.57 -9.55
CA SER A 84 -32.32 16.84 -10.45
C SER A 84 -31.07 17.64 -10.87
N GLU A 85 -31.14 18.97 -10.94
CA GLU A 85 -29.99 19.83 -11.26
C GLU A 85 -28.99 19.91 -10.10
N ASP A 86 -29.46 20.17 -8.88
CA ASP A 86 -28.62 20.20 -7.69
C ASP A 86 -28.00 18.83 -7.41
N ALA A 87 -28.75 17.76 -7.65
CA ALA A 87 -28.27 16.39 -7.53
C ALA A 87 -27.14 16.12 -8.53
N GLU A 88 -27.32 16.44 -9.81
CA GLU A 88 -26.29 16.29 -10.85
C GLU A 88 -24.97 16.96 -10.42
N ALA A 89 -25.04 18.21 -9.96
CA ALA A 89 -23.87 18.94 -9.50
C ALA A 89 -23.18 18.26 -8.31
N ALA A 90 -23.95 17.87 -7.28
CA ALA A 90 -23.41 17.26 -6.07
C ALA A 90 -22.75 15.90 -6.33
N PHE A 91 -23.36 15.06 -7.18
CA PHE A 91 -22.78 13.77 -7.53
C PHE A 91 -21.51 13.92 -8.37
N ASN A 92 -21.49 14.85 -9.33
CA ASN A 92 -20.29 15.11 -10.12
C ASN A 92 -19.14 15.67 -9.27
N GLU A 93 -19.42 16.58 -8.32
CA GLU A 93 -18.43 17.05 -7.35
C GLU A 93 -17.88 15.89 -6.52
N ARG A 94 -18.76 15.03 -6.00
CA ARG A 94 -18.35 13.88 -5.19
C ARG A 94 -17.54 12.86 -5.99
N ALA A 95 -17.89 12.66 -7.27
CA ALA A 95 -17.15 11.79 -8.17
C ALA A 95 -15.72 12.30 -8.40
N VAL A 96 -15.52 13.60 -8.60
CA VAL A 96 -14.19 14.22 -8.72
C VAL A 96 -13.35 13.99 -7.47
N LEU A 97 -13.94 14.22 -6.29
CA LEU A 97 -13.24 14.01 -5.02
C LEU A 97 -12.88 12.53 -4.81
N LEU A 98 -13.76 11.61 -5.21
CA LEU A 98 -13.51 10.18 -5.13
C LEU A 98 -12.39 9.74 -6.06
N PHE A 99 -12.39 10.24 -7.30
CA PHE A 99 -11.34 9.98 -8.28
C PHE A 99 -9.98 10.45 -7.76
N ALA A 100 -9.91 11.68 -7.24
CA ALA A 100 -8.68 12.21 -6.65
C ALA A 100 -8.20 11.41 -5.44
N ALA A 101 -9.11 10.78 -4.68
CA ALA A 101 -8.73 9.92 -3.56
C ALA A 101 -8.12 8.60 -4.04
N TYR A 102 -8.70 7.97 -5.06
CA TYR A 102 -8.14 6.73 -5.63
C TYR A 102 -6.85 6.96 -6.41
N GLU A 103 -6.68 8.11 -7.08
CA GLU A 103 -5.40 8.47 -7.69
C GLU A 103 -4.27 8.50 -6.64
N ARG A 104 -4.53 9.09 -5.47
CA ARG A 104 -3.56 9.06 -4.36
C ARG A 104 -3.27 7.64 -3.89
N GLU A 105 -4.29 6.80 -3.80
CA GLU A 105 -4.12 5.40 -3.40
C GLU A 105 -3.24 4.62 -4.39
N VAL A 106 -3.44 4.81 -5.69
CA VAL A 106 -2.61 4.17 -6.72
C VAL A 106 -1.15 4.61 -6.57
N ILE A 107 -0.91 5.90 -6.38
CA ILE A 107 0.44 6.44 -6.14
C ILE A 107 1.06 5.83 -4.88
N ASP A 108 0.30 5.69 -3.80
CA ASP A 108 0.78 5.07 -2.56
C ASP A 108 1.16 3.60 -2.78
N LEU A 109 0.36 2.83 -3.53
CA LEU A 109 0.66 1.44 -3.88
C LEU A 109 1.92 1.33 -4.76
N GLU A 110 2.07 2.21 -5.75
CA GLU A 110 3.26 2.28 -6.61
C GLU A 110 4.53 2.58 -5.79
N ASN A 111 4.45 3.53 -4.85
CA ASN A 111 5.55 3.86 -3.94
C ASN A 111 5.91 2.68 -3.01
N LEU A 112 4.90 1.96 -2.53
CA LEU A 112 5.10 0.75 -1.73
C LEU A 112 5.76 -0.37 -2.54
N ALA A 113 5.30 -0.62 -3.76
CA ALA A 113 5.92 -1.58 -4.66
C ALA A 113 7.39 -1.23 -4.95
N TYR A 114 7.69 0.05 -5.18
CA TYR A 114 9.06 0.54 -5.35
C TYR A 114 9.94 0.26 -4.11
N ALA A 115 9.43 0.53 -2.91
CA ALA A 115 10.17 0.24 -1.67
C ALA A 115 10.43 -1.27 -1.48
N VAL A 116 9.48 -2.12 -1.89
CA VAL A 116 9.63 -3.58 -1.86
C VAL A 116 10.68 -4.05 -2.88
N ALA A 117 10.73 -3.44 -4.07
CA ALA A 117 11.80 -3.71 -5.05
C ALA A 117 13.18 -3.34 -4.50
N GLU A 118 13.33 -2.18 -3.84
CA GLU A 118 14.59 -1.79 -3.20
C GLU A 118 15.03 -2.81 -2.12
N ALA A 119 14.08 -3.35 -1.35
CA ALA A 119 14.39 -4.39 -0.39
C ALA A 119 14.77 -5.73 -1.06
N ALA A 120 14.11 -6.12 -2.15
CA ALA A 120 14.49 -7.29 -2.94
C ALA A 120 15.93 -7.17 -3.47
N ARG A 121 16.33 -5.97 -3.94
CA ARG A 121 17.72 -5.66 -4.32
C ARG A 121 18.68 -5.79 -3.14
N ALA A 122 18.30 -5.30 -1.97
CA ALA A 122 19.09 -5.44 -0.75
C ALA A 122 19.26 -6.90 -0.29
N TYR A 123 18.28 -7.77 -0.60
CA TYR A 123 18.39 -9.22 -0.42
C TYR A 123 19.21 -9.94 -1.51
N GLY A 124 19.70 -9.21 -2.51
CA GLY A 124 20.52 -9.75 -3.60
C GLY A 124 19.71 -10.50 -4.67
N ILE A 125 18.41 -10.21 -4.80
CA ILE A 125 17.59 -10.74 -5.88
C ILE A 125 17.95 -10.00 -7.18
N ALA A 126 18.04 -10.73 -8.29
CA ALA A 126 18.42 -10.16 -9.57
C ALA A 126 17.29 -9.26 -10.12
N GLU A 127 17.67 -8.17 -10.80
CA GLU A 127 16.69 -7.23 -11.38
C GLU A 127 15.73 -7.93 -12.35
N ALA A 128 16.20 -8.93 -13.10
CA ALA A 128 15.37 -9.71 -14.01
C ALA A 128 14.24 -10.48 -13.29
N ASP A 129 14.51 -11.00 -12.09
CA ASP A 129 13.52 -11.72 -11.29
C ASP A 129 12.51 -10.74 -10.67
N ILE A 130 12.96 -9.56 -10.27
CA ILE A 130 12.09 -8.47 -9.77
C ILE A 130 11.15 -8.00 -10.88
N ALA A 131 11.69 -7.70 -12.06
CA ALA A 131 10.90 -7.27 -13.22
C ALA A 131 9.87 -8.33 -13.62
N THR A 132 10.30 -9.60 -13.73
CA THR A 132 9.39 -10.70 -14.06
C THR A 132 8.23 -10.80 -13.07
N ALA A 133 8.51 -10.70 -11.76
CA ALA A 133 7.46 -10.81 -10.74
C ALA A 133 6.53 -9.59 -10.69
N PHE A 134 6.96 -8.41 -11.15
CA PHE A 134 6.20 -7.16 -11.02
C PHE A 134 5.41 -6.83 -12.29
N ASP A 135 5.77 -7.46 -13.41
CA ASP A 135 5.10 -7.33 -14.71
C ASP A 135 4.00 -8.40 -14.94
N GLU A 136 3.82 -9.35 -14.00
CA GLU A 136 2.71 -10.33 -13.98
C GLU A 136 1.38 -9.73 -13.51
#